data_AF-A0A939AGQ9-F1
#
_entry.id   AF-A0A939AGQ9-F1
#
_cell.length_a   1.000
_cell.length_b   1.000
_cell.length_c   1.000
_cell.angle_alpha   90.00
_cell.angle_beta   90.00
_cell.angle_gamma   90.00
#
_symmetry.space_group_name_H-M   'P 1'
#
loop_
_entity.id
_entity.type
_entity.pdbx_description
1 polymer ?
#
loop_
_entity_poly.entity_id
_entity_poly.type
_entity_poly.pdbx_seq_one_letter_code
_entity_poly.pdbx_strand_id
1 'polypeptide(L)'
;MRTLWVAIVCLWAVMPGLVHAAGPADREVRNGWFFSQTGADDAGFAITDDGGITFWRDFRRLGGVETLGYPTSHRFVGGDGFIYQATQGALLQWRPEMDRTVLANTLDLLSDRGHDEWLRIARAIPTPISDDGSRGNQAAAAAIRLSWLEDAGIREAFFRNPNPAVFEDWDQSDSIQLYGYPTSRPTRAGPFIIQRFQRVALQRWVEDVPGMPARGMTVRVLAGDMLKDLDALPRFAGLPLAADRARHLSDPLLSAALEATRRSAIGRELLSRGKHEGIAFVWAPMAEEYGAMYSARASWIAINRRWVGAHPDAIAALIAHEVSHAADYAEGKPIWSGTGCFETEFDAFRRQSEVWVQLDGLVRRARDDLDRQHSSITNLVRQGNDAFHSRISRLYERECARFRR
;
A
#
# COMPACT_ATOMS: atom_id res chain seq x y z
N MET A 1 -32.60 -29.60 29.09
CA MET A 1 -32.39 -28.15 28.96
C MET A 1 -30.98 -27.92 28.46
N ARG A 2 -30.81 -27.70 27.14
CA ARG A 2 -29.51 -27.39 26.53
C ARG A 2 -29.32 -25.88 26.57
N THR A 3 -28.36 -25.42 27.36
CA THR A 3 -27.94 -24.02 27.45
C THR A 3 -27.34 -23.61 26.10
N LEU A 4 -28.09 -22.78 25.38
CA LEU A 4 -27.64 -22.13 24.15
C LEU A 4 -26.60 -21.07 24.55
N TRP A 5 -25.32 -21.32 24.24
CA TRP A 5 -24.31 -20.27 24.28
C TRP A 5 -24.54 -19.35 23.08
N VAL A 6 -25.25 -18.25 23.30
CA VAL A 6 -25.25 -17.12 22.37
C VAL A 6 -23.89 -16.44 22.54
N ALA A 7 -22.95 -16.78 21.65
CA ALA A 7 -21.77 -15.95 21.47
C ALA A 7 -22.27 -14.57 21.01
N ILE A 8 -22.04 -13.55 21.83
CA ILE A 8 -22.26 -12.15 21.45
C ILE A 8 -21.22 -11.84 20.37
N VAL A 9 -21.59 -12.03 19.11
CA VAL A 9 -20.83 -11.49 17.99
C VAL A 9 -21.13 -10.00 17.98
N CYS A 10 -20.18 -9.18 18.45
CA CYS A 10 -20.21 -7.72 18.25
C CYS A 10 -20.01 -7.42 16.75
N LEU A 11 -21.08 -7.59 15.98
CA LEU A 11 -21.20 -7.15 14.59
C LEU A 11 -21.61 -5.69 14.60
N TRP A 12 -20.65 -4.80 14.34
CA TRP A 12 -20.94 -3.42 13.98
C TRP A 12 -21.52 -3.42 12.56
N ALA A 13 -22.82 -3.66 12.43
CA ALA A 13 -23.55 -3.09 11.30
C ALA A 13 -23.57 -1.58 11.54
N VAL A 14 -22.74 -0.83 10.81
CA VAL A 14 -22.78 0.64 10.90
C VAL A 14 -24.10 1.08 10.29
N MET A 15 -25.07 1.39 11.16
CA MET A 15 -26.15 2.33 10.82
C MET A 15 -25.48 3.61 10.33
N PRO A 16 -25.85 4.17 9.16
CA PRO A 16 -25.43 5.51 8.82
C PRO A 16 -26.08 6.46 9.84
N GLY A 17 -25.32 6.93 10.83
CA GLY A 17 -25.76 8.00 11.72
C GLY A 17 -25.49 7.78 13.20
N LEU A 18 -24.23 7.97 13.61
CA LEU A 18 -23.94 8.91 14.69
C LEU A 18 -22.85 9.84 14.16
N VAL A 19 -23.29 11.01 13.68
CA VAL A 19 -22.41 12.13 13.35
C VAL A 19 -21.70 12.49 14.65
N HIS A 20 -20.45 12.03 14.82
CA HIS A 20 -19.57 12.58 15.82
C HIS A 20 -19.39 14.07 15.51
N ALA A 21 -19.33 14.90 16.56
CA ALA A 21 -19.17 16.35 16.47
C ALA A 21 -18.19 16.73 15.36
N ALA A 22 -18.55 17.74 14.56
CA ALA A 22 -17.84 18.15 13.35
C ALA A 22 -16.33 18.25 13.61
N GLY A 23 -15.60 17.18 13.26
CA GLY A 23 -14.18 17.27 12.99
C GLY A 23 -13.95 18.36 11.96
N PRO A 24 -12.72 18.81 11.79
CA PRO A 24 -12.46 19.88 10.86
C PRO A 24 -12.85 19.37 9.47
N ALA A 25 -13.39 20.29 8.67
CA ALA A 25 -13.88 19.94 7.36
C ALA A 25 -12.80 19.19 6.56
N ASP A 26 -13.26 18.12 5.94
CA ASP A 26 -12.66 17.55 4.74
C ASP A 26 -12.11 18.65 3.85
N ARG A 27 -10.88 18.48 3.38
CA ARG A 27 -10.19 19.54 2.65
C ARG A 27 -9.28 18.99 1.58
N GLU A 28 -9.13 19.81 0.55
CA GLU A 28 -8.15 19.57 -0.49
C GLU A 28 -6.74 19.58 0.11
N VAL A 29 -5.93 18.63 -0.35
CA VAL A 29 -4.49 18.62 -0.13
C VAL A 29 -3.80 18.54 -1.49
N ARG A 30 -2.48 18.72 -1.51
CA ARG A 30 -1.72 18.59 -2.75
C ARG A 30 -2.00 17.22 -3.38
N ASN A 31 -2.41 17.24 -4.65
CA ASN A 31 -2.75 16.04 -5.43
C ASN A 31 -3.77 15.10 -4.77
N GLY A 32 -4.66 15.58 -3.89
CA GLY A 32 -5.49 14.66 -3.13
C GLY A 32 -6.55 15.31 -2.25
N TRP A 33 -7.11 14.49 -1.37
CA TRP A 33 -8.12 14.92 -0.42
C TRP A 33 -7.86 14.32 0.96
N PHE A 34 -8.08 15.13 2.00
CA PHE A 34 -7.97 14.73 3.39
C PHE A 34 -9.35 14.54 4.02
N PHE A 35 -9.48 13.44 4.75
CA PHE A 35 -10.72 12.99 5.39
C PHE A 35 -10.51 12.87 6.90
N SER A 36 -11.34 13.54 7.70
CA SER A 36 -11.22 13.56 9.17
C SER A 36 -12.11 12.53 9.90
N GLN A 37 -13.05 11.88 9.20
CA GLN A 37 -14.15 11.10 9.79
C GLN A 37 -13.70 9.82 10.51
N THR A 38 -12.51 9.33 10.20
CA THR A 38 -11.92 8.13 10.80
C THR A 38 -10.74 8.47 11.72
N GLY A 39 -10.54 9.75 12.02
CA GLY A 39 -9.57 10.25 13.00
C GLY A 39 -10.22 10.90 14.23
N ALA A 40 -9.39 11.52 15.07
CA ALA A 40 -9.78 12.29 16.25
C ALA A 40 -8.97 13.59 16.30
N ASP A 41 -9.47 14.62 16.98
CA ASP A 41 -8.73 15.87 17.26
C ASP A 41 -8.05 16.49 16.03
N ASP A 42 -8.82 16.76 14.98
CA ASP A 42 -8.36 17.29 13.68
C ASP A 42 -7.45 16.38 12.83
N ALA A 43 -7.17 15.17 13.31
CA ALA A 43 -6.41 14.17 12.56
C ALA A 43 -7.31 13.33 11.64
N GLY A 44 -6.69 12.69 10.66
CA GLY A 44 -7.39 11.95 9.63
C GLY A 44 -6.43 11.30 8.65
N PHE A 45 -6.95 10.95 7.48
CA PHE A 45 -6.20 10.27 6.44
C PHE A 45 -6.39 10.97 5.10
N ALA A 46 -5.29 11.18 4.39
CA ALA A 46 -5.32 11.67 3.02
C ALA A 46 -5.25 10.52 2.02
N ILE A 47 -6.03 10.61 0.95
CA ILE A 47 -5.81 9.84 -0.27
C ILE A 47 -5.26 10.83 -1.30
N THR A 48 -4.05 10.61 -1.78
CA THR A 48 -3.37 11.50 -2.73
C THR A 48 -2.90 10.75 -3.97
N ASP A 49 -2.45 11.49 -4.98
CA ASP A 49 -1.72 11.00 -6.15
C ASP A 49 -0.21 11.26 -6.03
N ASP A 50 0.27 11.62 -4.82
CA ASP A 50 1.68 11.92 -4.58
C ASP A 50 2.55 10.70 -4.87
N GLY A 51 3.80 10.93 -5.27
CA GLY A 51 4.68 9.82 -5.64
C GLY A 51 4.17 9.02 -6.85
N GLY A 52 3.43 9.66 -7.78
CA GLY A 52 2.89 9.02 -8.99
C GLY A 52 2.02 7.77 -8.73
N ILE A 53 1.59 7.55 -7.49
CA ILE A 53 0.70 6.48 -7.07
C ILE A 53 -0.70 7.05 -7.14
N THR A 54 -1.46 6.68 -8.16
CA THR A 54 -2.72 7.38 -8.50
C THR A 54 -3.91 6.95 -7.64
N PHE A 55 -3.74 6.88 -6.32
CA PHE A 55 -4.77 6.46 -5.37
C PHE A 55 -5.96 7.42 -5.39
N TRP A 56 -5.75 8.73 -5.44
CA TRP A 56 -6.86 9.70 -5.43
C TRP A 56 -7.67 9.66 -6.72
N ARG A 57 -7.00 9.70 -7.88
CA ARG A 57 -7.64 9.54 -9.20
C ARG A 57 -8.52 8.30 -9.24
N ASP A 58 -7.96 7.15 -8.87
CA ASP A 58 -8.67 5.88 -8.97
C ASP A 58 -9.68 5.66 -7.84
N PHE A 59 -9.46 6.20 -6.63
CA PHE A 59 -10.45 6.18 -5.56
C PHE A 59 -11.75 6.86 -6.00
N ARG A 60 -11.66 8.04 -6.66
CA ARG A 60 -12.81 8.71 -7.26
C ARG A 60 -13.46 7.88 -8.34
N ARG A 61 -12.65 7.32 -9.26
CA ARG A 61 -13.14 6.43 -10.33
C ARG A 61 -13.85 5.20 -9.78
N LEU A 62 -13.44 4.69 -8.62
CA LEU A 62 -14.04 3.55 -7.93
C LEU A 62 -15.21 3.96 -7.03
N GLY A 63 -15.78 5.15 -7.22
CA GLY A 63 -17.00 5.60 -6.53
C GLY A 63 -16.77 6.30 -5.19
N GLY A 64 -15.51 6.61 -4.86
CA GLY A 64 -15.14 7.43 -3.71
C GLY A 64 -15.65 6.91 -2.36
N VAL A 65 -15.93 7.84 -1.45
CA VAL A 65 -16.43 7.54 -0.09
C VAL A 65 -17.76 6.79 -0.13
N GLU A 66 -18.66 7.17 -1.03
CA GLU A 66 -19.99 6.53 -1.13
C GLU A 66 -19.89 5.04 -1.47
N THR A 67 -18.88 4.65 -2.26
CA THR A 67 -18.69 3.25 -2.65
C THR A 67 -17.68 2.51 -1.78
N LEU A 68 -16.59 3.15 -1.35
CA LEU A 68 -15.47 2.49 -0.67
C LEU A 68 -15.37 2.84 0.83
N GLY A 69 -16.16 3.81 1.31
CA GLY A 69 -16.05 4.38 2.65
C GLY A 69 -14.85 5.30 2.80
N TYR A 70 -14.72 5.90 3.98
CA TYR A 70 -13.60 6.80 4.29
C TYR A 70 -12.27 6.06 4.33
N PRO A 71 -11.13 6.71 4.02
CA PRO A 71 -9.82 6.12 4.27
C PRO A 71 -9.65 5.81 5.76
N THR A 72 -8.97 4.72 6.05
CA THR A 72 -8.79 4.20 7.41
C THR A 72 -7.33 3.90 7.72
N SER A 73 -6.46 4.13 6.74
CA SER A 73 -5.03 4.11 6.91
C SER A 73 -4.34 5.15 6.03
N HIS A 74 -3.08 5.42 6.34
CA HIS A 74 -2.13 5.96 5.39
C HIS A 74 -1.65 4.87 4.44
N ARG A 75 -0.88 5.28 3.42
CA ARG A 75 -0.23 4.32 2.52
C ARG A 75 0.78 3.47 3.28
N PHE A 76 0.87 2.19 2.94
CA PHE A 76 1.84 1.26 3.51
C PHE A 76 2.24 0.19 2.50
N VAL A 77 3.29 -0.55 2.79
CA VAL A 77 3.81 -1.59 1.90
C VAL A 77 3.38 -2.96 2.44
N GLY A 78 2.74 -3.75 1.59
CA GLY A 78 2.27 -5.09 1.96
C GLY A 78 3.41 -6.12 2.03
N GLY A 79 3.08 -7.32 2.52
CA GLY A 79 4.02 -8.45 2.61
C GLY A 79 4.50 -8.95 1.25
N ASP A 80 3.70 -8.77 0.21
CA ASP A 80 4.01 -8.97 -1.21
C ASP A 80 4.69 -7.75 -1.86
N GLY A 81 4.74 -6.65 -1.12
CA GLY A 81 5.50 -5.45 -1.43
C GLY A 81 4.86 -4.50 -2.45
N PHE A 82 3.59 -4.68 -2.76
CA PHE A 82 2.78 -3.61 -3.33
C PHE A 82 2.51 -2.51 -2.30
N ILE A 83 2.18 -1.32 -2.78
CA ILE A 83 1.73 -0.20 -1.95
C ILE A 83 0.21 -0.31 -1.80
N TYR A 84 -0.25 -0.17 -0.56
CA TYR A 84 -1.65 -0.29 -0.17
C TYR A 84 -2.13 0.92 0.60
N GLN A 85 -3.44 1.15 0.59
CA GLN A 85 -4.11 2.04 1.54
C GLN A 85 -5.51 1.51 1.82
N ALA A 86 -5.87 1.36 3.09
CA ALA A 86 -7.17 0.89 3.50
C ALA A 86 -8.20 2.03 3.49
N THR A 87 -9.40 1.69 3.04
CA THR A 87 -10.63 2.43 3.33
C THR A 87 -11.50 1.58 4.25
N GLN A 88 -12.66 2.05 4.69
CA GLN A 88 -13.55 1.20 5.49
C GLN A 88 -13.98 -0.06 4.71
N GLY A 89 -14.40 0.13 3.46
CA GLY A 89 -14.97 -0.92 2.62
C GLY A 89 -13.98 -1.75 1.81
N ALA A 90 -12.76 -1.27 1.59
CA ALA A 90 -11.83 -1.89 0.64
C ALA A 90 -10.35 -1.65 0.98
N LEU A 91 -9.48 -2.32 0.24
CA LEU A 91 -8.03 -2.11 0.29
C LEU A 91 -7.57 -1.68 -1.10
N LEU A 92 -7.12 -0.43 -1.25
CA LEU A 92 -6.52 0.07 -2.47
C LEU A 92 -5.13 -0.54 -2.64
N GLN A 93 -4.78 -0.97 -3.85
CA GLN A 93 -3.48 -1.54 -4.21
C GLN A 93 -2.92 -0.83 -5.44
N TRP A 94 -1.70 -0.31 -5.34
CA TRP A 94 -1.01 0.30 -6.47
C TRP A 94 -0.38 -0.78 -7.35
N ARG A 95 -0.68 -0.74 -8.65
CA ARG A 95 -0.11 -1.66 -9.66
C ARG A 95 0.74 -0.85 -10.64
N PRO A 96 2.05 -0.70 -10.39
CA PRO A 96 2.91 0.15 -11.22
C PRO A 96 2.96 -0.31 -12.67
N GLU A 97 2.85 -1.61 -12.93
CA GLU A 97 2.82 -2.20 -14.26
C GLU A 97 1.54 -1.86 -15.05
N MET A 98 0.48 -1.47 -14.36
CA MET A 98 -0.79 -1.02 -14.95
C MET A 98 -0.95 0.50 -14.92
N ASP A 99 -0.04 1.22 -14.24
CA ASP A 99 -0.17 2.64 -13.92
C ASP A 99 -1.55 2.97 -13.29
N ARG A 100 -2.04 2.06 -12.44
CA ARG A 100 -3.40 2.13 -11.90
C ARG A 100 -3.54 1.54 -10.51
N THR A 101 -4.46 2.11 -9.75
CA THR A 101 -4.94 1.53 -8.50
C THR A 101 -6.06 0.54 -8.77
N VAL A 102 -5.93 -0.64 -8.18
CA VAL A 102 -6.97 -1.68 -8.18
C VAL A 102 -7.41 -1.95 -6.74
N LEU A 103 -8.55 -2.62 -6.57
CA LEU A 103 -8.93 -3.14 -5.26
C LEU A 103 -8.21 -4.47 -5.04
N ALA A 104 -7.51 -4.59 -3.93
CA ALA A 104 -6.86 -5.83 -3.53
C ALA A 104 -7.91 -6.93 -3.26
N ASN A 105 -7.52 -8.19 -3.43
CA ASN A 105 -8.31 -9.33 -2.98
C ASN A 105 -8.16 -9.49 -1.47
N THR A 106 -8.70 -8.55 -0.70
CA THR A 106 -8.49 -8.43 0.74
C THR A 106 -8.76 -9.72 1.50
N LEU A 107 -9.83 -10.44 1.16
CA LEU A 107 -10.14 -11.69 1.84
C LEU A 107 -9.22 -12.83 1.40
N ASP A 108 -8.78 -12.88 0.15
CA ASP A 108 -7.75 -13.85 -0.27
C ASP A 108 -6.42 -13.57 0.46
N LEU A 109 -6.02 -12.29 0.55
CA LEU A 109 -4.82 -11.86 1.30
C LEU A 109 -4.86 -12.22 2.79
N LEU A 110 -6.06 -12.24 3.40
CA LEU A 110 -6.24 -12.66 4.79
C LEU A 110 -6.22 -14.20 4.92
N SER A 111 -6.78 -14.93 3.96
CA SER A 111 -6.65 -16.40 3.88
C SER A 111 -5.20 -16.84 3.79
N ASP A 112 -4.42 -16.21 2.90
CA ASP A 112 -2.99 -16.52 2.69
C ASP A 112 -2.15 -16.29 3.95
N ARG A 113 -2.64 -15.46 4.88
CA ARG A 113 -2.04 -15.20 6.20
C ARG A 113 -2.59 -16.08 7.32
N GLY A 114 -3.47 -17.03 7.01
CA GLY A 114 -4.04 -17.96 7.98
C GLY A 114 -5.18 -17.39 8.84
N HIS A 115 -5.81 -16.27 8.44
CA HIS A 115 -6.87 -15.64 9.22
C HIS A 115 -8.28 -16.23 8.98
N ASP A 116 -8.41 -17.32 8.22
CA ASP A 116 -9.72 -17.90 7.89
C ASP A 116 -10.52 -18.35 9.11
N GLU A 117 -9.85 -18.90 10.13
CA GLU A 117 -10.56 -19.31 11.35
C GLU A 117 -11.09 -18.10 12.13
N TRP A 118 -10.32 -17.00 12.17
CA TRP A 118 -10.80 -15.76 12.76
C TRP A 118 -11.97 -15.17 11.97
N LEU A 119 -11.88 -15.14 10.63
CA LEU A 119 -12.95 -14.66 9.76
C LEU A 119 -14.24 -15.45 9.99
N ARG A 120 -14.12 -16.77 10.14
CA ARG A 120 -15.24 -17.67 10.41
C ARG A 120 -15.85 -17.46 11.79
N ILE A 121 -15.03 -17.37 12.84
CA ILE A 121 -15.54 -17.24 14.22
C ILE A 121 -16.01 -15.82 14.53
N ALA A 122 -15.17 -14.82 14.25
CA ALA A 122 -15.40 -13.44 14.69
C ALA A 122 -16.32 -12.66 13.74
N ARG A 123 -16.36 -13.03 12.45
CA ARG A 123 -17.11 -12.30 11.41
C ARG A 123 -18.16 -13.14 10.70
N ALA A 124 -18.28 -14.42 11.05
CA ALA A 124 -19.14 -15.40 10.38
C ALA A 124 -18.86 -15.56 8.87
N ILE A 125 -17.71 -15.08 8.39
CA ILE A 125 -17.34 -15.18 6.97
C ILE A 125 -16.91 -16.62 6.69
N PRO A 126 -17.56 -17.34 5.76
CA PRO A 126 -17.24 -18.74 5.50
C PRO A 126 -15.82 -18.88 4.93
N THR A 127 -15.25 -20.07 5.07
CA THR A 127 -13.97 -20.42 4.42
C THR A 127 -14.14 -20.45 2.90
N PRO A 128 -13.11 -20.08 2.12
CA PRO A 128 -13.17 -20.22 0.68
C PRO A 128 -13.21 -21.70 0.26
N ILE A 129 -13.87 -21.99 -0.85
CA ILE A 129 -13.83 -23.28 -1.52
C ILE A 129 -12.47 -23.39 -2.21
N SER A 130 -11.65 -24.37 -1.82
CA SER A 130 -10.26 -24.52 -2.27
C SER A 130 -10.15 -25.00 -3.72
N ASP A 131 -11.02 -25.91 -4.15
CA ASP A 131 -11.10 -26.40 -5.53
C ASP A 131 -12.49 -26.09 -6.10
N ASP A 132 -12.53 -25.18 -7.07
CA ASP A 132 -13.76 -24.84 -7.79
C ASP A 132 -14.08 -25.82 -8.92
N GLY A 133 -13.27 -26.87 -9.11
CA GLY A 133 -13.47 -27.87 -10.15
C GLY A 133 -13.10 -27.40 -11.56
N SER A 134 -12.56 -26.18 -11.70
CA SER A 134 -12.13 -25.63 -13.00
C SER A 134 -10.86 -26.27 -13.55
N ARG A 135 -10.13 -27.04 -12.72
CA ARG A 135 -8.81 -27.61 -13.06
C ARG A 135 -7.82 -26.54 -13.54
N GLY A 136 -7.91 -25.33 -13.00
CA GLY A 136 -7.05 -24.20 -13.35
C GLY A 136 -7.47 -23.42 -14.60
N ASN A 137 -8.57 -23.79 -15.27
CA ASN A 137 -9.09 -23.03 -16.39
C ASN A 137 -9.80 -21.76 -15.89
N GLN A 138 -9.24 -20.58 -16.20
CA GLN A 138 -9.74 -19.30 -15.69
C GLN A 138 -11.18 -18.96 -16.14
N ALA A 139 -11.53 -19.24 -17.40
CA ALA A 139 -12.87 -18.97 -17.91
C ALA A 139 -13.92 -19.88 -17.24
N ALA A 140 -13.59 -21.16 -17.06
CA ALA A 140 -14.42 -22.10 -16.34
C ALA A 140 -14.54 -21.71 -14.85
N ALA A 141 -13.44 -21.32 -14.21
CA ALA A 141 -13.44 -20.85 -12.82
C ALA A 141 -14.36 -19.64 -12.64
N ALA A 142 -14.29 -18.66 -13.54
CA ALA A 142 -15.18 -17.49 -13.51
C ALA A 142 -16.66 -17.89 -13.61
N ALA A 143 -17.01 -18.74 -14.59
CA ALA A 143 -18.39 -19.21 -14.77
C ALA A 143 -18.89 -20.03 -13.57
N ILE A 144 -18.07 -20.94 -13.05
CA ILE A 144 -18.41 -21.76 -11.88
C ILE A 144 -18.61 -20.89 -10.65
N ARG A 145 -17.69 -19.95 -10.37
CA ARG A 145 -17.80 -19.08 -9.19
C ARG A 145 -19.03 -18.19 -9.26
N LEU A 146 -19.34 -17.62 -10.42
CA LEU A 146 -20.57 -16.84 -10.61
C LEU A 146 -21.84 -17.70 -10.41
N SER A 147 -21.79 -18.99 -10.72
CA SER A 147 -22.91 -19.91 -10.45
C SER A 147 -23.19 -20.10 -8.95
N TRP A 148 -22.23 -19.77 -8.06
CA TRP A 148 -22.41 -19.86 -6.62
C TRP A 148 -23.24 -18.73 -6.02
N LEU A 149 -23.66 -17.72 -6.80
CA LEU A 149 -24.60 -16.69 -6.36
C LEU A 149 -26.01 -17.27 -6.21
N GLU A 150 -26.22 -18.22 -5.31
CA GLU A 150 -27.47 -19.02 -5.19
C GLU A 150 -28.58 -18.26 -4.46
N ASP A 151 -28.23 -17.40 -3.50
CA ASP A 151 -29.17 -16.56 -2.76
C ASP A 151 -29.59 -15.34 -3.59
N ALA A 152 -30.91 -15.16 -3.78
CA ALA A 152 -31.44 -14.13 -4.66
C ALA A 152 -31.10 -12.69 -4.22
N GLY A 153 -31.14 -12.39 -2.92
CA GLY A 153 -30.86 -11.04 -2.44
C GLY A 153 -29.37 -10.69 -2.42
N ILE A 154 -28.50 -11.68 -2.22
CA ILE A 154 -27.05 -11.50 -2.42
C ILE A 154 -26.73 -11.33 -3.91
N ARG A 155 -27.33 -12.15 -4.80
CA ARG A 155 -27.17 -12.03 -6.25
C ARG A 155 -27.62 -10.65 -6.74
N GLU A 156 -28.79 -10.19 -6.31
CA GLU A 156 -29.30 -8.87 -6.67
C GLU A 156 -28.35 -7.77 -6.18
N ALA A 157 -27.90 -7.82 -4.92
CA ALA A 157 -26.96 -6.84 -4.39
C ALA A 157 -25.60 -6.86 -5.10
N PHE A 158 -25.13 -8.03 -5.55
CA PHE A 158 -23.89 -8.15 -6.31
C PHE A 158 -23.96 -7.42 -7.66
N PHE A 159 -25.09 -7.53 -8.38
CA PHE A 159 -25.25 -6.91 -9.70
C PHE A 159 -25.83 -5.49 -9.65
N ARG A 160 -26.36 -5.05 -8.50
CA ARG A 160 -26.90 -3.70 -8.35
C ARG A 160 -25.77 -2.68 -8.37
N ASN A 161 -25.94 -1.64 -9.19
CA ASN A 161 -25.09 -0.47 -9.18
C ASN A 161 -25.08 0.18 -7.77
N PRO A 162 -23.94 0.19 -7.06
CA PRO A 162 -23.86 0.71 -5.71
C PRO A 162 -23.80 2.24 -5.67
N ASN A 163 -23.44 2.89 -6.79
CA ASN A 163 -23.38 4.34 -6.90
C ASN A 163 -23.77 4.81 -8.32
N PRO A 164 -25.09 4.93 -8.61
CA PRO A 164 -25.57 5.38 -9.91
C PRO A 164 -25.19 6.82 -10.26
N ALA A 165 -24.73 7.63 -9.29
CA ALA A 165 -24.25 8.99 -9.55
C ALA A 165 -22.83 9.01 -10.14
N VAL A 166 -22.06 7.92 -9.97
CA VAL A 166 -20.69 7.80 -10.49
C VAL A 166 -20.59 6.78 -11.62
N PHE A 167 -21.39 5.70 -11.55
CA PHE A 167 -21.37 4.63 -12.53
C PHE A 167 -22.63 4.70 -13.39
N GLU A 168 -22.51 5.14 -14.64
CA GLU A 168 -23.66 5.19 -15.56
C GLU A 168 -23.97 3.80 -16.14
N ASP A 169 -22.93 3.08 -16.57
CA ASP A 169 -23.03 1.79 -17.26
C ASP A 169 -22.51 0.62 -16.40
N TRP A 170 -23.11 0.40 -15.23
CA TRP A 170 -22.69 -0.67 -14.32
C TRP A 170 -23.03 -2.07 -14.85
N ASP A 171 -22.01 -2.92 -15.00
CA ASP A 171 -22.18 -4.29 -15.49
C ASP A 171 -21.57 -5.37 -14.55
N GLN A 172 -21.58 -6.63 -15.01
CA GLN A 172 -20.99 -7.75 -14.28
C GLN A 172 -19.48 -7.58 -14.04
N SER A 173 -18.75 -6.99 -14.99
CA SER A 173 -17.32 -6.73 -14.85
C SER A 173 -17.06 -5.72 -13.73
N ASP A 174 -17.90 -4.69 -13.60
CA ASP A 174 -17.81 -3.72 -12.50
C ASP A 174 -18.11 -4.36 -11.14
N SER A 175 -19.12 -5.22 -11.06
CA SER A 175 -19.39 -6.04 -9.87
C SER A 175 -18.19 -6.91 -9.49
N ILE A 176 -17.56 -7.56 -10.47
CA ILE A 176 -16.35 -8.35 -10.26
C ILE A 176 -15.17 -7.45 -9.86
N GLN A 177 -15.06 -6.22 -10.37
CA GLN A 177 -14.02 -5.27 -9.95
C GLN A 177 -14.21 -4.85 -8.49
N LEU A 178 -15.44 -4.57 -8.06
CA LEU A 178 -15.73 -4.10 -6.70
C LEU A 178 -15.66 -5.22 -5.66
N TYR A 179 -16.30 -6.36 -5.92
CA TYR A 179 -16.48 -7.43 -4.93
C TYR A 179 -15.49 -8.59 -5.12
N GLY A 180 -15.02 -8.81 -6.36
CA GLY A 180 -14.32 -10.02 -6.75
C GLY A 180 -15.26 -11.18 -7.04
N TYR A 181 -14.71 -12.32 -7.45
CA TYR A 181 -15.52 -13.52 -7.64
C TYR A 181 -16.01 -14.07 -6.30
N PRO A 182 -17.18 -14.73 -6.25
CA PRO A 182 -17.54 -15.55 -5.11
C PRO A 182 -16.46 -16.58 -4.82
N THR A 183 -16.11 -16.72 -3.54
CA THR A 183 -15.15 -17.73 -3.06
C THR A 183 -15.82 -18.74 -2.14
N SER A 184 -17.09 -18.54 -1.77
CA SER A 184 -17.92 -19.50 -1.06
C SER A 184 -19.32 -19.58 -1.65
N ARG A 185 -20.09 -20.59 -1.23
CA ARG A 185 -21.56 -20.57 -1.34
C ARG A 185 -22.18 -19.70 -0.23
N PRO A 186 -23.41 -19.21 -0.40
CA PRO A 186 -24.15 -18.53 0.66
C PRO A 186 -24.40 -19.50 1.83
N THR A 187 -24.09 -19.07 3.05
CA THR A 187 -24.28 -19.87 4.27
C THR A 187 -25.12 -19.09 5.27
N ARG A 188 -26.05 -19.76 5.95
CA ARG A 188 -26.79 -19.14 7.05
C ARG A 188 -25.91 -19.04 8.29
N ALA A 189 -25.83 -17.85 8.86
CA ALA A 189 -25.11 -17.55 10.10
C ALA A 189 -26.01 -16.72 11.01
N GLY A 190 -26.75 -17.40 11.89
CA GLY A 190 -27.73 -16.76 12.76
C GLY A 190 -28.81 -16.01 11.97
N PRO A 191 -29.00 -14.69 12.19
CA PRO A 191 -30.09 -13.90 11.60
C PRO A 191 -29.84 -13.45 10.15
N PHE A 192 -28.71 -13.83 9.54
CA PHE A 192 -28.37 -13.48 8.16
C PHE A 192 -27.84 -14.66 7.35
N ILE A 193 -27.87 -14.51 6.03
CA ILE A 193 -27.14 -15.33 5.07
C ILE A 193 -25.92 -14.53 4.62
N ILE A 194 -24.75 -15.16 4.59
CA ILE A 194 -23.49 -14.51 4.24
C ILE A 194 -22.79 -15.28 3.12
N GLN A 195 -22.16 -14.55 2.21
CA GLN A 195 -21.33 -15.10 1.15
C GLN A 195 -20.00 -14.37 1.08
N ARG A 196 -18.91 -15.13 0.95
CA ARG A 196 -17.56 -14.61 0.77
C ARG A 196 -17.26 -14.37 -0.71
N PHE A 197 -16.60 -13.25 -0.97
CA PHE A 197 -16.00 -12.90 -2.25
C PHE A 197 -14.50 -12.63 -2.05
N GLN A 198 -13.74 -12.43 -3.12
CA GLN A 198 -12.29 -12.18 -2.99
C GLN A 198 -11.94 -10.90 -2.23
N ARG A 199 -12.79 -9.87 -2.31
CA ARG A 199 -12.51 -8.55 -1.71
C ARG A 199 -13.34 -8.25 -0.46
N VAL A 200 -14.57 -8.76 -0.42
CA VAL A 200 -15.56 -8.44 0.63
C VAL A 200 -16.43 -9.66 0.96
N ALA A 201 -17.29 -9.52 1.96
CA ALA A 201 -18.44 -10.41 2.16
C ALA A 201 -19.74 -9.61 2.04
N LEU A 202 -20.80 -10.25 1.54
CA LEU A 202 -22.16 -9.70 1.53
C LEU A 202 -23.02 -10.46 2.54
N GLN A 203 -23.78 -9.73 3.34
CA GLN A 203 -24.67 -10.23 4.38
C GLN A 203 -26.11 -9.81 4.10
N ARG A 204 -26.98 -10.77 3.84
CA ARG A 204 -28.42 -10.55 3.70
C ARG A 204 -29.13 -10.89 5.01
N TRP A 205 -29.78 -9.91 5.60
CA TRP A 205 -30.58 -10.09 6.81
C TRP A 205 -31.87 -10.83 6.50
N VAL A 206 -32.14 -11.92 7.22
CA VAL A 206 -33.32 -12.78 6.99
C VAL A 206 -34.28 -12.81 8.17
N GLU A 207 -33.86 -12.23 9.29
CA GLU A 207 -34.63 -12.04 10.51
C GLU A 207 -34.61 -10.57 10.92
N ASP A 208 -35.65 -10.12 11.60
CA ASP A 208 -35.72 -8.79 12.18
C ASP A 208 -35.03 -8.79 13.54
N VAL A 209 -33.91 -8.07 13.65
CA VAL A 209 -33.14 -7.91 14.89
C VAL A 209 -33.10 -6.43 15.25
N PRO A 210 -33.54 -6.01 16.45
CA PRO A 210 -33.50 -4.60 16.85
C PRO A 210 -32.11 -3.98 16.71
N GLY A 211 -32.04 -2.80 16.08
CA GLY A 211 -30.79 -2.07 15.87
C GLY A 211 -29.91 -2.59 14.72
N MET A 212 -30.35 -3.64 14.02
CA MET A 212 -29.65 -4.20 12.85
C MET A 212 -30.38 -3.82 11.55
N PRO A 213 -29.77 -4.03 10.37
CA PRO A 213 -30.44 -3.85 9.09
C PRO A 213 -31.75 -4.63 8.99
N ALA A 214 -32.74 -4.04 8.31
CA ALA A 214 -34.06 -4.63 8.16
C ALA A 214 -34.01 -5.97 7.41
N ARG A 215 -34.95 -6.87 7.72
CA ARG A 215 -35.11 -8.12 6.98
C ARG A 215 -35.22 -7.87 5.47
N GLY A 216 -34.47 -8.64 4.70
CA GLY A 216 -34.35 -8.53 3.25
C GLY A 216 -33.20 -7.64 2.79
N MET A 217 -32.66 -6.77 3.66
CA MET A 217 -31.54 -5.89 3.31
C MET A 217 -30.23 -6.69 3.19
N THR A 218 -29.50 -6.44 2.11
CA THR A 218 -28.15 -6.95 1.92
C THR A 218 -27.15 -5.83 2.14
N VAL A 219 -26.21 -6.04 3.06
CA VAL A 219 -25.15 -5.10 3.41
C VAL A 219 -23.78 -5.70 3.11
N ARG A 220 -22.80 -4.83 2.87
CA ARG A 220 -21.41 -5.24 2.66
C ARG A 220 -20.65 -5.21 3.98
N VAL A 221 -19.86 -6.25 4.24
CA VAL A 221 -18.91 -6.27 5.36
C VAL A 221 -17.72 -5.37 5.01
N LEU A 222 -17.38 -4.45 5.93
CA LEU A 222 -16.33 -3.45 5.78
C LEU A 222 -14.93 -4.08 5.82
N ALA A 223 -14.46 -4.58 4.67
CA ALA A 223 -13.27 -5.41 4.61
C ALA A 223 -11.95 -4.68 4.90
N GLY A 224 -11.87 -3.38 4.64
CA GLY A 224 -10.67 -2.63 5.00
C GLY A 224 -10.60 -2.32 6.50
N ASP A 225 -11.74 -2.14 7.18
CA ASP A 225 -11.75 -2.05 8.65
C ASP A 225 -11.34 -3.37 9.33
N MET A 226 -11.65 -4.53 8.73
CA MET A 226 -11.20 -5.83 9.25
C MET A 226 -9.66 -5.94 9.34
N LEU A 227 -8.92 -5.19 8.52
CA LEU A 227 -7.45 -5.18 8.57
C LEU A 227 -6.91 -4.58 9.87
N LYS A 228 -7.68 -3.70 10.53
CA LYS A 228 -7.31 -3.12 11.83
C LYS A 228 -7.39 -4.16 12.95
N ASP A 229 -8.44 -4.97 12.95
CA ASP A 229 -8.69 -5.94 14.01
C ASP A 229 -7.65 -7.07 14.05
N LEU A 230 -7.01 -7.34 12.91
CA LEU A 230 -6.07 -8.44 12.72
C LEU A 230 -4.60 -8.02 12.87
N ASP A 231 -4.31 -6.77 13.26
CA ASP A 231 -2.95 -6.17 13.22
C ASP A 231 -2.31 -6.36 11.81
N ALA A 232 -3.15 -6.43 10.77
CA ALA A 232 -2.73 -6.63 9.39
C ALA A 232 -2.30 -5.30 8.74
N LEU A 233 -2.67 -4.17 9.35
CA LEU A 233 -2.11 -2.86 9.05
C LEU A 233 -0.88 -2.63 9.92
N PRO A 234 0.24 -2.15 9.35
CA PRO A 234 1.31 -1.59 10.16
C PRO A 234 0.76 -0.52 11.09
N ARG A 235 1.14 -0.53 12.37
CA ARG A 235 0.59 0.39 13.38
C ARG A 235 0.57 1.84 12.93
N PHE A 236 1.66 2.29 12.31
CA PHE A 236 1.76 3.66 11.82
C PHE A 236 0.74 4.02 10.74
N ALA A 237 0.36 3.04 9.91
CA ALA A 237 -0.58 3.28 8.83
C ALA A 237 -1.97 3.53 9.41
N GLY A 238 -2.33 2.88 10.52
CA GLY A 238 -3.62 3.07 11.19
C GLY A 238 -3.70 4.28 12.13
N LEU A 239 -2.61 5.02 12.35
CA LEU A 239 -2.60 6.20 13.22
C LEU A 239 -3.00 7.45 12.40
N PRO A 240 -4.14 8.11 12.71
CA PRO A 240 -4.53 9.34 12.02
C PRO A 240 -3.49 10.45 12.23
N LEU A 241 -3.27 11.28 11.22
CA LEU A 241 -2.36 12.43 11.30
C LEU A 241 -3.06 13.74 10.96
N ALA A 242 -2.51 14.86 11.45
CA ALA A 242 -2.90 16.18 11.01
C ALA A 242 -2.69 16.35 9.48
N ALA A 243 -3.51 17.17 8.84
CA ALA A 243 -3.55 17.29 7.38
C ALA A 243 -2.23 17.75 6.73
N ASP A 244 -1.40 18.51 7.44
CA ASP A 244 -0.06 18.93 7.00
C ASP A 244 0.95 17.77 7.04
N ARG A 245 0.84 16.90 8.06
CA ARG A 245 1.70 15.72 8.23
C ARG A 245 1.29 14.54 7.36
N ALA A 246 0.00 14.40 7.05
CA ALA A 246 -0.52 13.38 6.15
C ALA A 246 0.07 13.47 4.73
N ARG A 247 0.68 14.62 4.38
CA ARG A 247 1.39 14.87 3.11
C ARG A 247 2.79 14.27 3.03
N HIS A 248 3.38 13.89 4.16
CA HIS A 248 4.83 13.63 4.26
C HIS A 248 5.19 12.26 4.84
N LEU A 249 4.31 11.28 4.75
CA LEU A 249 4.60 9.96 5.29
C LEU A 249 5.60 9.22 4.42
N SER A 250 6.86 9.49 4.72
CA SER A 250 7.90 8.47 4.71
C SER A 250 7.44 7.33 5.61
N ASP A 251 7.69 6.08 5.19
CA ASP A 251 7.47 4.93 6.06
C ASP A 251 8.19 5.17 7.41
N PRO A 252 7.54 5.05 8.58
CA PRO A 252 8.20 5.38 9.83
C PRO A 252 9.33 4.42 10.22
N LEU A 253 9.42 3.25 9.59
CA LEU A 253 10.64 2.44 9.67
C LEU A 253 11.84 3.13 8.98
N LEU A 254 11.59 4.04 8.04
CA LEU A 254 12.59 4.90 7.41
C LEU A 254 12.79 6.23 8.15
N SER A 255 11.93 6.60 9.10
CA SER A 255 12.09 7.86 9.85
C SER A 255 13.45 7.99 10.53
N ALA A 256 13.94 6.90 11.16
CA ALA A 256 15.25 6.91 11.80
C ALA A 256 16.39 7.06 10.78
N ALA A 257 16.25 6.47 9.59
CA ALA A 257 17.22 6.56 8.51
C ALA A 257 17.21 7.94 7.84
N LEU A 258 16.02 8.54 7.66
CA LEU A 258 15.89 9.91 7.19
C LEU A 258 16.47 10.90 8.19
N GLU A 259 16.27 10.68 9.49
CA GLU A 259 16.90 11.50 10.52
C GLU A 259 18.42 11.33 10.53
N ALA A 260 18.92 10.10 10.36
CA ALA A 260 20.35 9.86 10.16
C ALA A 260 20.89 10.57 8.91
N THR A 261 20.12 10.58 7.82
CA THR A 261 20.47 11.33 6.60
C THR A 261 20.58 12.84 6.90
N ARG A 262 19.66 13.39 7.71
CA ARG A 262 19.71 14.80 8.17
C ARG A 262 20.85 15.09 9.16
N ARG A 263 21.48 14.09 9.78
CA ARG A 263 22.68 14.33 10.61
C ARG A 263 23.92 14.60 9.77
N SER A 264 24.01 14.04 8.57
CA SER A 264 25.08 14.32 7.62
C SER A 264 24.90 15.70 6.97
N ALA A 265 25.99 16.46 6.82
CA ALA A 265 25.96 17.74 6.10
C ALA A 265 25.55 17.56 4.63
N ILE A 266 26.08 16.53 3.97
CA ILE A 266 25.77 16.20 2.58
C ILE A 266 24.35 15.66 2.47
N GLY A 267 23.94 14.81 3.41
CA GLY A 267 22.56 14.32 3.45
C GLY A 267 21.55 15.47 3.59
N ARG A 268 21.81 16.47 4.46
CA ARG A 268 20.97 17.68 4.57
C ARG A 268 20.92 18.50 3.28
N GLU A 269 22.07 18.70 2.64
CA GLU A 269 22.16 19.44 1.37
C GLU A 269 21.40 18.72 0.26
N LEU A 270 21.57 17.40 0.16
CA LEU A 270 20.83 16.59 -0.81
C LEU A 270 19.33 16.69 -0.55
N LEU A 271 18.90 16.50 0.70
CA LEU A 271 17.52 16.66 1.18
C LEU A 271 16.99 18.11 1.14
N SER A 272 17.78 19.11 0.75
CA SER A 272 17.28 20.45 0.46
C SER A 272 17.27 20.81 -1.02
N ARG A 273 18.13 20.18 -1.84
CA ARG A 273 18.29 20.47 -3.27
C ARG A 273 17.30 19.77 -4.18
N GLY A 274 17.05 18.48 -3.98
CA GLY A 274 15.91 17.86 -4.65
C GLY A 274 14.64 18.62 -4.26
N LYS A 275 13.69 18.78 -5.17
CA LYS A 275 12.36 19.28 -4.80
C LYS A 275 11.64 18.19 -4.00
N HIS A 276 12.09 17.89 -2.78
CA HIS A 276 11.61 16.75 -1.96
C HIS A 276 10.20 16.93 -1.44
N GLU A 277 9.61 18.12 -1.61
CA GLU A 277 8.19 18.33 -1.38
C GLU A 277 7.38 17.45 -2.34
N GLY A 278 7.16 16.21 -1.90
CA GLY A 278 6.42 15.17 -2.63
C GLY A 278 7.20 13.88 -2.92
N ILE A 279 8.49 13.75 -2.54
CA ILE A 279 9.20 12.47 -2.69
C ILE A 279 8.84 11.54 -1.54
N ALA A 280 8.17 10.43 -1.85
CA ALA A 280 7.83 9.40 -0.86
C ALA A 280 9.03 8.47 -0.62
N PHE A 281 9.36 8.19 0.63
CA PHE A 281 10.34 7.17 1.01
C PHE A 281 9.60 5.93 1.49
N VAL A 282 9.80 4.80 0.83
CA VAL A 282 9.09 3.57 1.17
C VAL A 282 10.00 2.36 1.09
N TRP A 283 9.60 1.29 1.74
CA TRP A 283 10.16 -0.03 1.50
C TRP A 283 9.54 -0.66 0.24
N ALA A 284 10.30 -1.40 -0.55
CA ALA A 284 9.74 -2.13 -1.70
C ALA A 284 10.47 -3.48 -1.90
N PRO A 285 9.76 -4.51 -2.40
CA PRO A 285 10.41 -5.73 -2.86
C PRO A 285 11.16 -5.37 -4.14
N MET A 286 12.45 -5.71 -4.18
CA MET A 286 13.26 -5.52 -5.38
C MET A 286 14.18 -6.72 -5.54
N ALA A 287 14.63 -6.97 -6.77
CA ALA A 287 15.60 -8.03 -7.02
C ALA A 287 16.87 -7.80 -6.17
N GLU A 288 17.57 -8.88 -5.82
CA GLU A 288 18.69 -8.83 -4.86
C GLU A 288 19.87 -7.96 -5.32
N GLU A 289 19.95 -7.65 -6.61
CA GLU A 289 20.94 -6.72 -7.14
C GLU A 289 20.67 -5.26 -6.74
N TYR A 290 19.42 -4.88 -6.46
CA TYR A 290 19.05 -3.49 -6.14
C TYR A 290 19.06 -3.25 -4.63
N GLY A 291 19.80 -2.22 -4.20
CA GLY A 291 19.76 -1.75 -2.82
C GLY A 291 18.57 -0.83 -2.57
N ALA A 292 18.41 0.15 -3.45
CA ALA A 292 17.32 1.09 -3.49
C ALA A 292 17.08 1.54 -4.95
N MET A 293 16.06 2.36 -5.17
CA MET A 293 15.76 2.93 -6.48
C MET A 293 15.00 4.24 -6.33
N TYR A 294 15.48 5.27 -7.01
CA TYR A 294 14.72 6.48 -7.31
C TYR A 294 13.89 6.32 -8.59
N SER A 295 12.65 6.82 -8.56
CA SER A 295 11.84 6.99 -9.77
C SER A 295 11.37 8.43 -9.91
N ALA A 296 11.81 9.10 -10.98
CA ALA A 296 11.38 10.45 -11.30
C ALA A 296 9.88 10.52 -11.62
N ARG A 297 9.38 9.60 -12.44
CA ARG A 297 7.95 9.51 -12.81
C ARG A 297 7.07 9.36 -11.57
N ALA A 298 7.46 8.44 -10.69
CA ALA A 298 6.69 8.15 -9.49
C ALA A 298 7.20 8.92 -8.26
N SER A 299 8.03 9.95 -8.39
CA SER A 299 8.48 10.79 -7.26
C SER A 299 8.65 10.04 -5.92
N TRP A 300 9.40 8.94 -5.92
CA TRP A 300 9.59 8.09 -4.75
C TRP A 300 10.99 7.48 -4.76
N ILE A 301 11.42 7.15 -3.56
CA ILE A 301 12.64 6.40 -3.27
C ILE A 301 12.21 5.13 -2.56
N ALA A 302 12.42 4.01 -3.26
CA ALA A 302 12.15 2.68 -2.78
C ALA A 302 13.42 2.10 -2.17
N ILE A 303 13.38 1.62 -0.93
CA ILE A 303 14.48 0.90 -0.29
C ILE A 303 14.16 -0.60 -0.30
N ASN A 304 15.12 -1.46 -0.64
CA ASN A 304 14.86 -2.89 -0.74
C ASN A 304 14.47 -3.46 0.62
N ARG A 305 13.34 -4.18 0.68
CA ARG A 305 12.83 -4.81 1.91
C ARG A 305 13.79 -5.79 2.55
N ARG A 306 14.78 -6.33 1.84
CA ARG A 306 15.84 -7.14 2.47
C ARG A 306 16.66 -6.38 3.50
N TRP A 307 16.66 -5.04 3.43
CA TRP A 307 17.33 -4.17 4.40
C TRP A 307 16.42 -3.75 5.55
N VAL A 308 15.21 -4.30 5.66
CA VAL A 308 14.39 -4.10 6.87
C VAL A 308 15.15 -4.69 8.07
N GLY A 309 15.39 -3.84 9.07
CA GLY A 309 16.19 -4.17 10.25
C GLY A 309 17.68 -3.82 10.14
N ALA A 310 18.16 -3.39 8.95
CA ALA A 310 19.50 -2.83 8.82
C ALA A 310 19.63 -1.55 9.67
N HIS A 311 20.87 -1.20 10.03
CA HIS A 311 21.09 -0.03 10.86
C HIS A 311 20.63 1.27 10.15
N PRO A 312 19.95 2.22 10.83
CA PRO A 312 19.48 3.46 10.21
C PRO A 312 20.56 4.27 9.47
N ASP A 313 21.78 4.33 10.00
CA ASP A 313 22.92 4.99 9.32
C ASP A 313 23.29 4.35 7.98
N ALA A 314 23.13 3.03 7.83
CA ALA A 314 23.41 2.32 6.58
C ALA A 314 22.32 2.65 5.55
N ILE A 315 21.05 2.55 5.97
CA ILE A 315 19.91 2.96 5.15
C ILE A 315 20.02 4.45 4.77
N ALA A 316 20.55 5.31 5.65
CA ALA A 316 20.77 6.73 5.35
C ALA A 316 21.78 6.97 4.23
N ALA A 317 22.87 6.20 4.18
CA ALA A 317 23.83 6.27 3.08
C ALA A 317 23.15 5.86 1.76
N LEU A 318 22.35 4.79 1.79
CA LEU A 318 21.57 4.34 0.64
C LEU A 318 20.51 5.37 0.20
N ILE A 319 19.81 6.01 1.15
CA ILE A 319 18.91 7.13 0.87
C ILE A 319 19.68 8.26 0.18
N ALA A 320 20.86 8.63 0.67
CA ALA A 320 21.66 9.69 0.06
C ALA A 320 22.05 9.38 -1.39
N HIS A 321 22.30 8.11 -1.73
CA HIS A 321 22.47 7.68 -3.12
C HIS A 321 21.24 8.03 -3.95
N GLU A 322 20.06 7.55 -3.57
CA GLU A 322 18.85 7.75 -4.38
C GLU A 322 18.39 9.22 -4.43
N VAL A 323 18.58 9.97 -3.34
CA VAL A 323 18.30 11.40 -3.29
C VAL A 323 19.24 12.17 -4.23
N SER A 324 20.45 11.67 -4.48
CA SER A 324 21.36 12.25 -5.48
C SER A 324 20.76 12.21 -6.88
N HIS A 325 20.18 11.08 -7.28
CA HIS A 325 19.48 10.96 -8.56
C HIS A 325 18.27 11.89 -8.66
N ALA A 326 17.54 12.06 -7.56
CA ALA A 326 16.44 13.02 -7.50
C ALA A 326 16.89 14.47 -7.66
N ALA A 327 18.02 14.85 -7.04
CA ALA A 327 18.61 16.17 -7.19
C ALA A 327 19.12 16.39 -8.63
N ASP A 328 19.84 15.42 -9.18
CA ASP A 328 20.36 15.46 -10.54
C ASP A 328 19.22 15.59 -11.58
N TYR A 329 18.11 14.88 -11.40
CA TYR A 329 16.90 15.03 -12.21
C TYR A 329 16.29 16.43 -12.10
N ALA A 330 16.19 16.97 -10.87
CA ALA A 330 15.63 18.31 -10.64
C ALA A 330 16.49 19.43 -11.24
N GLU A 331 17.80 19.21 -11.35
CA GLU A 331 18.78 20.11 -12.01
C GLU A 331 18.80 19.94 -13.54
N GLY A 332 18.05 19.00 -14.10
CA GLY A 332 18.00 18.74 -15.54
C GLY A 332 19.26 18.06 -16.08
N LYS A 333 20.02 17.35 -15.23
CA LYS A 333 21.17 16.57 -15.69
C LYS A 333 20.72 15.45 -16.65
N PRO A 334 21.56 15.08 -17.62
CA PRO A 334 21.19 14.12 -18.66
C PRO A 334 21.28 12.66 -18.16
N ILE A 335 20.54 12.33 -17.09
CA ILE A 335 20.50 10.99 -16.47
C ILE A 335 20.04 9.90 -17.44
N TRP A 336 19.33 10.28 -18.50
CA TRP A 336 18.83 9.41 -19.57
C TRP A 336 19.73 9.38 -20.81
N SER A 337 20.98 9.81 -20.69
CA SER A 337 21.99 9.66 -21.75
C SER A 337 23.01 8.59 -21.34
N GLY A 338 23.59 7.89 -22.30
CA GLY A 338 24.60 6.87 -22.01
C GLY A 338 25.76 7.38 -21.15
N THR A 339 26.27 8.58 -21.41
CA THR A 339 27.36 9.20 -20.63
C THR A 339 26.86 9.78 -19.31
N GLY A 340 25.75 10.53 -19.33
CA GLY A 340 25.21 11.16 -18.14
C GLY A 340 24.72 10.17 -17.09
N CYS A 341 24.21 9.00 -17.50
CA CYS A 341 23.85 7.91 -16.60
C CYS A 341 25.06 7.47 -15.73
N PHE A 342 26.24 7.25 -16.33
CA PHE A 342 27.43 6.87 -15.57
C PHE A 342 27.95 8.00 -14.69
N GLU A 343 27.91 9.25 -15.16
CA GLU A 343 28.36 10.41 -14.39
C GLU A 343 27.50 10.61 -13.13
N THR A 344 26.18 10.48 -13.25
CA THR A 344 25.28 10.63 -12.09
C THR A 344 25.37 9.45 -11.12
N GLU A 345 25.56 8.23 -11.60
CA GLU A 345 25.85 7.07 -10.73
C GLU A 345 27.16 7.25 -9.95
N PHE A 346 28.21 7.73 -10.62
CA PHE A 346 29.49 8.02 -9.96
C PHE A 346 29.34 9.04 -8.83
N ASP A 347 28.65 10.15 -9.12
CA ASP A 347 28.39 11.20 -8.12
C ASP A 347 27.51 10.68 -6.98
N ALA A 348 26.49 9.87 -7.26
CA ALA A 348 25.62 9.27 -6.26
C ALA A 348 26.39 8.35 -5.31
N PHE A 349 27.25 7.47 -5.81
CA PHE A 349 28.10 6.62 -4.97
C PHE A 349 29.17 7.38 -4.17
N ARG A 350 29.69 8.49 -4.72
CA ARG A 350 30.61 9.37 -4.00
C ARG A 350 29.89 10.01 -2.82
N ARG A 351 28.72 10.62 -3.05
CA ARG A 351 27.88 11.22 -1.99
C ARG A 351 27.45 10.18 -0.96
N GLN A 352 27.04 8.98 -1.37
CA GLN A 352 26.75 7.85 -0.49
C GLN A 352 27.94 7.55 0.43
N SER A 353 29.16 7.47 -0.13
CA SER A 353 30.37 7.17 0.64
C SER A 353 30.71 8.29 1.61
N GLU A 354 30.53 9.54 1.22
CA GLU A 354 30.76 10.69 2.09
C GLU A 354 29.77 10.74 3.26
N VAL A 355 28.47 10.45 3.01
CA VAL A 355 27.46 10.30 4.07
C VAL A 355 27.80 9.15 5.00
N TRP A 356 28.21 7.99 4.46
CA TRP A 356 28.62 6.83 5.25
C TRP A 356 29.79 7.15 6.19
N VAL A 357 30.79 7.90 5.71
CA VAL A 357 31.92 8.36 6.53
C VAL A 357 31.47 9.33 7.63
N GLN A 358 30.58 10.29 7.32
CA GLN A 358 30.08 11.26 8.30
C GLN A 358 29.22 10.63 9.42
N LEU A 359 28.68 9.43 9.19
CA LEU A 359 27.92 8.66 10.18
C LEU A 359 28.78 7.62 10.92
N ASP A 360 30.10 7.81 10.92
CA ASP A 360 31.12 6.93 11.51
C ASP A 360 31.14 5.50 10.95
N GLY A 361 30.64 5.30 9.73
CA GLY A 361 30.47 3.98 9.14
C GLY A 361 31.76 3.17 8.99
N LEU A 362 32.90 3.84 8.84
CA LEU A 362 34.21 3.18 8.72
C LEU A 362 34.91 2.87 10.04
N VAL A 363 34.52 3.54 11.12
CA VAL A 363 35.14 3.33 12.45
C VAL A 363 34.51 2.11 13.14
N ARG A 364 33.28 1.77 12.77
CA ARG A 364 32.50 0.70 13.39
C ARG A 364 32.78 -0.63 12.71
N ARG A 365 32.76 -1.71 13.50
CA ARG A 365 32.71 -3.07 12.96
C ARG A 365 31.39 -3.21 12.18
N ALA A 366 31.46 -3.72 10.95
CA ALA A 366 30.26 -3.94 10.15
C ALA A 366 29.27 -4.85 10.89
N ARG A 367 28.04 -4.37 11.04
CA ARG A 367 26.96 -5.04 11.80
C ARG A 367 26.16 -6.00 10.93
N ASP A 368 25.99 -5.63 9.66
CA ASP A 368 25.20 -6.36 8.68
C ASP A 368 25.87 -6.31 7.29
N ASP A 369 25.18 -6.85 6.29
CA ASP A 369 25.67 -6.95 4.92
C ASP A 369 25.69 -5.58 4.23
N LEU A 370 24.77 -4.69 4.60
CA LEU A 370 24.68 -3.34 4.05
C LEU A 370 25.85 -2.47 4.54
N ASP A 371 26.22 -2.54 5.81
CA ASP A 371 27.43 -1.92 6.37
C ASP A 371 28.69 -2.37 5.59
N ARG A 372 28.81 -3.67 5.30
CA ARG A 372 29.94 -4.23 4.54
C ARG A 372 29.95 -3.72 3.10
N GLN A 373 28.77 -3.64 2.47
CA GLN A 373 28.62 -3.09 1.13
C GLN A 373 29.05 -1.62 1.08
N HIS A 374 28.56 -0.77 1.99
CA HIS A 374 28.95 0.64 2.05
C HIS A 374 30.45 0.83 2.31
N SER A 375 31.02 0.05 3.23
CA SER A 375 32.46 0.08 3.51
C SER A 375 33.29 -0.34 2.28
N SER A 376 32.84 -1.34 1.53
CA SER A 376 33.48 -1.75 0.28
C SER A 376 33.44 -0.64 -0.78
N ILE A 377 32.28 0.00 -0.96
CA ILE A 377 32.11 1.13 -1.89
C ILE A 377 33.01 2.30 -1.47
N THR A 378 33.02 2.68 -0.20
CA THR A 378 33.85 3.78 0.29
C THR A 378 35.35 3.51 0.11
N ASN A 379 35.79 2.26 0.33
CA ASN A 379 37.18 1.87 0.06
C ASN A 379 37.52 1.97 -1.43
N LEU A 380 36.59 1.62 -2.33
CA LEU A 380 36.77 1.78 -3.77
C LEU A 380 36.88 3.26 -4.17
N VAL A 381 36.02 4.14 -3.64
CA VAL A 381 36.10 5.59 -3.88
C VAL A 381 37.46 6.15 -3.43
N ARG A 382 37.99 5.67 -2.29
CA ARG A 382 39.29 6.10 -1.75
C ARG A 382 40.51 5.62 -2.55
N GLN A 383 40.37 4.55 -3.33
CA GLN A 383 41.47 4.01 -4.15
C GLN A 383 41.76 4.85 -5.40
N GLY A 384 40.94 5.87 -5.68
CA GLY A 384 41.13 6.81 -6.78
C GLY A 384 40.12 6.63 -7.91
N ASN A 385 39.99 7.68 -8.73
CA ASN A 385 38.92 7.81 -9.72
C ASN A 385 38.91 6.68 -10.74
N ASP A 386 40.06 6.31 -11.33
CA ASP A 386 40.11 5.35 -12.44
C ASP A 386 39.60 3.96 -12.05
N ALA A 387 40.04 3.43 -10.91
CA ALA A 387 39.62 2.12 -10.43
C ALA A 387 38.12 2.09 -10.10
N PHE A 388 37.63 3.18 -9.50
CA PHE A 388 36.23 3.33 -9.14
C PHE A 388 35.33 3.48 -10.38
N HIS A 389 35.67 4.38 -11.31
CA HIS A 389 34.97 4.55 -12.59
C HIS A 389 34.91 3.24 -13.39
N SER A 390 36.04 2.53 -13.51
CA SER A 390 36.10 1.26 -14.24
C SER A 390 35.16 0.21 -13.65
N ARG A 391 35.05 0.17 -12.31
CA ARG A 391 34.19 -0.80 -11.63
C ARG A 391 32.70 -0.45 -11.71
N ILE A 392 32.33 0.81 -11.49
CA ILE A 392 30.94 1.26 -11.62
C ILE A 392 30.47 1.11 -13.07
N SER A 393 31.31 1.44 -14.04
CA SER A 393 30.97 1.31 -15.46
C SER A 393 30.61 -0.12 -15.84
N ARG A 394 31.34 -1.13 -15.32
CA ARG A 394 31.03 -2.55 -15.53
C ARG A 394 29.74 -2.99 -14.84
N LEU A 395 29.47 -2.48 -13.64
CA LEU A 395 28.29 -2.85 -12.87
C LEU A 395 27.01 -2.34 -13.55
N TYR A 396 27.04 -1.08 -14.01
CA TYR A 396 25.90 -0.38 -14.60
C TYR A 396 25.86 -0.42 -16.14
N GLU A 397 26.74 -1.20 -16.77
CA GLU A 397 26.82 -1.29 -18.23
C GLU A 397 25.47 -1.65 -18.86
N ARG A 398 24.77 -2.64 -18.27
CA ARG A 398 23.48 -3.11 -18.78
C ARG A 398 22.36 -2.08 -18.63
N GLU A 399 22.37 -1.30 -17.55
CA GLU A 399 21.35 -0.29 -17.28
C GLU A 399 21.58 0.94 -18.16
N CYS A 400 22.79 1.50 -18.15
CA CYS A 400 23.11 2.69 -18.92
C CYS A 400 23.18 2.45 -20.44
N ALA A 401 23.47 1.23 -20.90
CA ALA A 401 23.46 0.91 -22.33
C ALA A 401 22.09 1.07 -23.00
N ARG A 402 20.99 1.01 -22.22
CA ARG A 402 19.63 1.22 -22.75
C ARG A 402 19.41 2.64 -23.26
N PHE A 403 20.21 3.60 -22.80
CA PHE A 403 20.14 5.02 -23.16
C PHE A 403 21.10 5.45 -24.28
N ARG A 404 21.80 4.49 -24.90
CA ARG A 404 22.69 4.75 -26.04
C ARG A 404 21.98 4.63 -27.41
N ARG A 405 20.71 4.24 -27.43
CA ARG A 405 19.95 3.94 -28.64
C ARG A 405 19.05 5.07 -29.08
#